data_AF-A0A2E6MQU6-F1
#
_entry.id   AF-A0A2E6MQU6-F1
#
_cell.length_a   1.000
_cell.length_b   1.000
_cell.length_c   1.000
_cell.angle_alpha   90.00
_cell.angle_beta   90.00
_cell.angle_gamma   90.00
#
_symmetry.space_group_name_H-M   'P 1'
#
loop_
_entity.id
_entity.type
_entity.pdbx_description
1 polymer ?
#
loop_
_entity_poly.entity_id
_entity_poly.type
_entity_poly.pdbx_seq_one_letter_code
_entity_poly.pdbx_strand_id
1 'polypeptide(L)'
;MKPLRTLLAIYVLFLVIVIITYKDANAIELSKYYKEPLTETDKKGIIAFNMLQTIDMLQTLEIANNDDYYEKNPILGKHPNEFQVITYFIVRGFAHYEATKMIPLKYRNVWHTYNIVYNYDVIRDNHNIGIRIEF
;
A
#
# COMPACT_ATOMS: atom_id res chain seq x y z
N MET A 1 3.67 -46.32 -13.99
CA MET A 1 2.40 -45.69 -13.54
C MET A 1 2.28 -45.49 -12.02
N LYS A 2 3.32 -45.70 -11.20
CA LYS A 2 3.27 -45.46 -9.74
C LYS A 2 3.60 -44.02 -9.24
N PRO A 3 4.37 -43.15 -9.94
CA PRO A 3 4.86 -41.92 -9.33
C PRO A 3 3.76 -40.85 -9.15
N LEU A 4 2.75 -40.82 -10.02
CA LEU A 4 1.67 -39.83 -9.97
C LEU A 4 0.79 -40.00 -8.71
N ARG A 5 0.53 -41.24 -8.29
CA ARG A 5 -0.23 -41.53 -7.07
C ARG A 5 0.53 -41.14 -5.81
N THR A 6 1.85 -41.36 -5.80
CA THR A 6 2.73 -40.96 -4.70
C THR A 6 2.82 -39.43 -4.58
N LEU A 7 2.96 -38.72 -5.70
CA LEU A 7 2.97 -37.25 -5.73
C LEU A 7 1.64 -36.66 -5.26
N LEU A 8 0.52 -37.23 -5.69
CA LEU A 8 -0.81 -36.81 -5.24
C LEU A 8 -0.98 -37.02 -3.73
N ALA A 9 -0.52 -38.15 -3.19
CA ALA A 9 -0.58 -38.42 -1.76
C ALA A 9 0.28 -37.44 -0.94
N ILE A 10 1.48 -37.09 -1.41
CA ILE A 10 2.34 -36.09 -0.78
C ILE A 10 1.68 -34.70 -0.81
N TYR A 11 1.09 -34.32 -1.93
CA TYR A 11 0.40 -33.04 -2.08
C TYR A 11 -0.82 -32.93 -1.16
N VAL A 12 -1.63 -33.99 -1.07
CA VAL A 12 -2.78 -34.05 -0.15
C VAL A 12 -2.30 -33.99 1.30
N LEU A 13 -1.24 -34.71 1.66
CA LEU A 13 -0.67 -34.66 3.01
C LEU A 13 -0.16 -33.26 3.36
N PHE A 14 0.50 -32.59 2.41
CA PHE A 14 0.95 -31.21 2.58
C PHE A 14 -0.24 -30.26 2.80
N LEU A 15 -1.31 -30.35 2.00
CA LEU A 15 -2.52 -29.55 2.19
C LEU A 15 -3.18 -29.80 3.55
N VAL A 16 -3.25 -31.06 4.00
CA VAL A 16 -3.78 -31.43 5.31
C VAL A 16 -2.92 -30.84 6.43
N ILE A 17 -1.59 -30.90 6.32
CA ILE A 17 -0.68 -30.27 7.28
C ILE A 17 -0.88 -28.76 7.29
N VAL A 18 -0.99 -28.11 6.13
CA VAL A 18 -1.26 -26.66 6.03
C VAL A 18 -2.58 -26.33 6.72
N ILE A 19 -3.66 -27.08 6.45
CA ILE A 19 -4.98 -26.85 7.07
C ILE A 19 -4.92 -27.05 8.60
N ILE A 20 -4.25 -28.10 9.08
CA ILE A 20 -4.14 -28.40 10.52
C ILE A 20 -3.22 -27.42 11.25
N THR A 21 -2.16 -26.96 10.59
CA THR A 21 -1.19 -26.00 11.17
C THR A 21 -1.57 -24.54 10.95
N TYR A 22 -2.58 -24.27 10.12
CA TYR A 22 -3.19 -22.95 9.97
C TYR A 22 -3.87 -22.59 11.28
N LYS A 23 -3.12 -21.97 12.18
CA LYS A 23 -3.68 -21.29 13.35
C LYS A 23 -4.58 -20.17 12.84
N ASP A 24 -5.72 -19.96 13.51
CA ASP A 24 -6.51 -18.75 13.32
C ASP A 24 -5.57 -17.55 13.33
N ALA A 25 -5.47 -16.88 12.18
CA ALA A 25 -4.78 -15.62 12.11
C ALA A 25 -5.57 -14.68 13.04
N ASN A 26 -5.04 -14.46 14.25
CA ASN A 26 -5.60 -13.48 15.16
C ASN A 26 -5.46 -12.12 14.48
N ALA A 27 -6.51 -11.67 13.79
CA ALA A 27 -6.54 -10.35 13.20
C ALA A 27 -6.30 -9.34 14.33
N ILE A 28 -5.39 -8.40 14.08
CA ILE A 28 -5.19 -7.30 15.03
C ILE A 28 -6.53 -6.58 15.14
N GLU A 29 -7.13 -6.58 16.33
CA GLU A 29 -8.38 -5.86 16.57
C GLU A 29 -8.09 -4.36 16.63
N LEU A 30 -8.04 -3.72 15.45
CA LEU A 30 -7.72 -2.29 15.31
C LEU A 30 -8.84 -1.39 15.86
N SER A 31 -10.07 -1.91 15.92
CA SER A 31 -11.26 -1.20 16.42
C SER A 31 -11.09 -0.63 17.82
N LYS A 32 -10.31 -1.30 18.69
CA LYS A 32 -10.02 -0.82 20.05
C LYS A 32 -9.26 0.51 20.08
N TYR A 33 -8.60 0.89 18.98
CA TYR A 33 -7.86 2.15 18.86
C TYR A 33 -8.64 3.25 18.16
N TYR A 34 -9.79 2.93 17.55
CA TYR A 34 -10.58 3.92 16.84
C TYR A 34 -11.17 4.94 17.84
N LYS A 35 -11.20 6.20 17.42
CA LYS A 35 -11.64 7.31 18.28
C LYS A 35 -13.09 7.67 17.98
N GLU A 36 -13.32 8.42 16.93
CA GLU A 36 -14.64 8.82 16.47
C GLU A 36 -14.95 8.22 15.08
N PRO A 37 -16.23 8.05 14.69
CA PRO A 37 -16.61 7.65 13.33
C PRO A 37 -16.02 8.58 12.26
N LEU A 38 -15.91 8.08 11.03
CA LEU A 38 -15.46 8.90 9.89
C LEU A 38 -16.53 9.94 9.53
N THR A 39 -16.09 11.17 9.34
CA THR A 39 -16.92 12.27 8.84
C THR A 39 -16.92 12.31 7.31
N GLU A 40 -17.82 13.10 6.72
CA GLU A 40 -17.78 13.36 5.27
C GLU A 40 -16.49 14.06 4.83
N THR A 41 -15.91 14.90 5.70
CA THR A 41 -14.61 15.52 5.44
C THR A 41 -13.49 14.48 5.42
N ASP A 42 -13.51 13.51 6.33
CA ASP A 42 -12.53 12.41 6.35
C ASP A 42 -12.61 11.59 5.06
N LYS A 43 -13.83 11.24 4.62
CA LYS A 43 -14.05 10.51 3.36
C LYS A 43 -13.47 11.26 2.16
N LYS A 44 -13.71 12.57 2.06
CA LYS A 44 -13.13 13.41 1.00
C LYS A 44 -11.61 13.46 1.08
N GLY A 45 -11.05 13.60 2.29
CA GLY A 45 -9.61 13.60 2.52
C GLY A 45 -8.94 12.27 2.14
N ILE A 46 -9.58 11.14 2.46
CA ILE A 46 -9.13 9.80 2.08
C ILE A 46 -9.18 9.63 0.55
N ILE A 47 -10.26 10.07 -0.11
CA ILE A 47 -10.37 10.01 -1.58
C ILE A 47 -9.27 10.85 -2.23
N ALA A 48 -9.10 12.11 -1.80
CA ALA A 48 -8.07 13.00 -2.34
C ALA A 48 -6.66 12.43 -2.15
N PHE A 49 -6.37 11.90 -0.96
CA PHE A 49 -5.11 11.21 -0.69
C PHE A 49 -4.88 10.01 -1.62
N ASN A 50 -5.91 9.17 -1.80
CA ASN A 50 -5.80 7.99 -2.67
C ASN A 50 -5.59 8.37 -4.14
N MET A 51 -6.26 9.41 -4.63
CA MET A 51 -6.04 9.90 -5.99
C MET A 51 -4.60 10.37 -6.20
N LEU A 52 -4.07 11.18 -5.28
CA LEU A 52 -2.70 11.67 -5.38
C LEU A 52 -1.68 10.53 -5.28
N GLN A 53 -1.82 9.63 -4.31
CA GLN A 53 -0.87 8.52 -4.21
C GLN A 53 -0.94 7.56 -5.40
N THR A 54 -2.08 7.44 -6.08
CA THR A 54 -2.16 6.67 -7.32
C THR A 54 -1.34 7.34 -8.42
N ILE A 55 -1.39 8.67 -8.54
CA ILE A 55 -0.54 9.41 -9.49
C ILE A 55 0.94 9.21 -9.14
N ASP A 56 1.30 9.33 -7.87
CA ASP A 56 2.65 9.08 -7.36
C ASP A 56 3.10 7.64 -7.68
N MET A 57 2.25 6.63 -7.45
CA MET A 57 2.53 5.24 -7.81
C MET A 57 2.85 5.06 -9.28
N LEU A 58 2.08 5.69 -10.18
CA LEU A 58 2.31 5.61 -11.62
C LEU A 58 3.64 6.27 -12.01
N GLN A 59 4.01 7.38 -11.37
CA GLN A 59 5.32 8.01 -11.55
C GLN A 59 6.46 7.14 -11.01
N THR A 60 6.28 6.51 -9.84
CA THR A 60 7.28 5.56 -9.30
C THR A 60 7.43 4.32 -10.18
N LEU A 61 6.37 3.86 -10.86
CA LEU A 61 6.46 2.75 -11.83
C LEU A 61 7.29 3.14 -13.07
N GLU A 62 7.14 4.37 -13.57
CA GLU A 62 8.03 4.88 -14.64
C GLU A 62 9.49 4.94 -14.14
N ILE A 63 9.73 5.50 -12.95
CA ILE A 63 11.07 5.57 -12.34
C ILE A 63 11.67 4.16 -12.17
N ALA A 64 10.88 3.17 -11.78
CA ALA A 64 11.33 1.79 -11.63
C ALA A 64 11.74 1.14 -12.96
N ASN A 65 11.17 1.60 -14.08
CA ASN A 65 11.41 1.08 -15.42
C ASN A 65 12.32 1.99 -16.28
N ASN A 66 12.94 3.01 -15.68
CA ASN A 66 13.80 3.97 -16.37
C ASN A 66 15.15 4.14 -15.68
N ASP A 67 16.24 3.82 -16.38
CA ASP A 67 17.61 3.86 -15.87
C ASP A 67 18.16 5.30 -15.61
N ASP A 68 17.52 6.33 -16.18
CA ASP A 68 17.93 7.73 -15.98
C ASP A 68 17.55 8.26 -14.58
N TYR A 69 16.64 7.57 -13.90
CA TYR A 69 16.11 7.97 -12.60
C TYR A 69 16.35 6.89 -11.53
N TYR A 70 16.16 7.28 -10.26
CA TYR A 70 16.13 6.33 -9.17
C TYR A 70 15.19 6.79 -8.06
N GLU A 71 14.53 5.83 -7.41
CA GLU A 71 13.61 6.09 -6.31
C GLU A 71 14.38 6.49 -5.03
N LYS A 72 13.88 7.52 -4.33
CA LYS A 72 14.47 8.05 -3.10
C LYS A 72 13.76 7.57 -1.84
N ASN A 73 12.58 6.98 -1.98
CA ASN A 73 11.79 6.42 -0.89
C ASN A 73 12.59 5.33 -0.15
N PRO A 74 12.95 5.54 1.12
CA PRO A 74 13.77 4.60 1.87
C PRO A 74 13.15 3.20 2.04
N ILE A 75 11.82 3.10 1.97
CA ILE A 75 11.09 1.84 2.12
C ILE A 75 11.16 1.01 0.83
N LEU A 76 11.03 1.66 -0.34
CA LEU A 76 11.11 1.01 -1.64
C LEU A 76 12.56 0.70 -2.05
N GLY A 77 13.51 1.51 -1.58
CA GLY A 77 14.89 1.44 -2.02
C GLY A 77 15.09 2.08 -3.39
N LYS A 78 16.30 1.94 -3.94
CA LYS A 78 16.74 2.69 -5.13
C LYS A 78 16.10 2.19 -6.44
N HIS A 79 15.96 0.87 -6.57
CA HIS A 79 15.47 0.19 -7.77
C HIS A 79 14.40 -0.84 -7.39
N PRO A 80 13.20 -0.37 -6.95
CA PRO A 80 12.11 -1.27 -6.64
C PRO A 80 11.59 -1.93 -7.93
N ASN A 81 11.16 -3.18 -7.86
CA ASN A 81 10.37 -3.77 -8.95
C ASN A 81 8.89 -3.33 -8.87
N GLU A 82 8.15 -3.50 -9.96
CA GLU A 82 6.74 -3.07 -10.05
C GLU A 82 5.86 -3.62 -8.92
N PHE A 83 6.04 -4.89 -8.56
CA PHE A 83 5.26 -5.52 -7.49
C PHE A 83 5.52 -4.87 -6.13
N GLN A 84 6.77 -4.49 -5.83
CA GLN A 84 7.12 -3.75 -4.62
C GLN A 84 6.47 -2.37 -4.61
N VAL A 85 6.48 -1.66 -5.74
CA VAL A 85 5.84 -0.35 -5.89
C VAL A 85 4.34 -0.46 -5.62
N ILE A 86 3.63 -1.34 -6.34
CA ILE A 86 2.17 -1.51 -6.19
C ILE A 86 1.81 -1.92 -4.76
N THR A 87 2.54 -2.89 -4.19
CA THR A 87 2.28 -3.36 -2.83
C THR A 87 2.47 -2.24 -1.80
N TYR A 88 3.53 -1.45 -1.93
CA TYR A 88 3.78 -0.30 -1.05
C TYR A 88 2.63 0.70 -1.05
N PHE A 89 2.16 1.12 -2.23
CA PHE A 89 1.09 2.11 -2.34
C PHE A 89 -0.27 1.56 -1.85
N ILE A 90 -0.58 0.28 -2.10
CA ILE A 90 -1.78 -0.36 -1.54
C ILE A 90 -1.72 -0.36 -0.01
N VAL A 91 -0.62 -0.82 0.58
CA VAL A 91 -0.43 -0.87 2.04
C VAL A 91 -0.51 0.53 2.62
N ARG A 92 0.08 1.53 1.96
CA ARG A 92 0.03 2.94 2.38
C ARG A 92 -1.40 3.49 2.36
N GLY A 93 -2.20 3.16 1.35
CA GLY A 93 -3.62 3.52 1.29
C GLY A 93 -4.44 2.96 2.46
N PHE A 94 -4.27 1.66 2.75
CA PHE A 94 -4.90 1.04 3.92
C PHE A 94 -4.40 1.66 5.22
N ALA A 95 -3.09 1.88 5.36
CA ALA A 95 -2.50 2.49 6.54
C ALA A 95 -3.07 3.90 6.79
N HIS A 96 -3.26 4.70 5.74
CA HIS A 96 -3.86 6.04 5.86
C HIS A 96 -5.32 5.99 6.31
N TYR A 97 -6.11 5.05 5.76
CA TYR A 97 -7.50 4.83 6.16
C TYR A 97 -7.60 4.40 7.64
N GLU A 98 -6.80 3.42 8.04
CA GLU A 98 -6.76 2.90 9.41
C GLU A 98 -6.26 3.95 10.40
N ALA A 99 -5.18 4.66 10.07
CA ALA A 99 -4.65 5.75 10.88
C ALA A 99 -5.68 6.87 11.09
N THR A 100 -6.43 7.23 10.05
CA THR A 100 -7.48 8.27 10.14
C THR A 100 -8.50 7.93 11.24
N LYS A 101 -8.92 6.66 11.34
CA LYS A 101 -9.86 6.21 12.39
C LYS A 101 -9.26 6.24 13.80
N MET A 102 -7.94 6.06 13.92
CA MET A 102 -7.21 6.08 15.20
C MET A 102 -6.86 7.50 15.68
N ILE A 103 -6.86 8.48 14.78
CA ILE A 103 -6.54 9.88 15.09
C ILE A 103 -7.81 10.56 15.65
N PRO A 104 -7.70 11.31 16.77
CA PRO A 104 -8.82 12.10 17.30
C PRO A 104 -9.32 13.12 16.28
N LEU A 105 -10.64 13.31 16.19
CA LEU A 105 -11.29 14.14 15.17
C LEU A 105 -10.66 15.53 15.01
N LYS A 106 -10.29 16.20 16.11
CA LYS A 106 -9.66 17.52 16.11
C LYS A 106 -8.34 17.62 15.32
N TYR A 107 -7.67 16.49 15.05
CA TYR A 107 -6.39 16.44 14.33
C TYR A 107 -6.51 15.88 12.91
N ARG A 108 -7.67 15.33 12.51
CA ARG A 108 -7.83 14.66 11.20
C ARG A 108 -7.69 15.62 10.02
N ASN A 109 -8.15 16.86 10.16
CA ASN A 109 -7.93 17.87 9.12
C ASN A 109 -6.44 18.11 8.88
N VAL A 110 -5.65 18.29 9.94
CA VAL A 110 -4.20 18.47 9.84
C VAL A 110 -3.55 17.22 9.22
N TRP A 111 -3.96 16.03 9.64
CA TRP A 111 -3.51 14.75 9.08
C TRP A 111 -3.76 14.65 7.57
N HIS A 112 -4.98 14.95 7.11
CA HIS A 112 -5.32 14.91 5.69
C HIS A 112 -4.56 15.98 4.90
N THR A 113 -4.55 17.23 5.39
CA THR A 113 -3.84 18.33 4.73
C THR A 113 -2.36 18.02 4.57
N TYR A 114 -1.68 17.56 5.62
CA TYR A 114 -0.27 17.20 5.56
C TYR A 114 0.00 16.16 4.47
N ASN A 115 -0.75 15.05 4.47
CA ASN A 115 -0.54 13.97 3.51
C ASN A 115 -0.90 14.38 2.06
N ILE A 116 -1.91 15.21 1.87
CA ILE A 116 -2.29 15.74 0.55
C ILE A 116 -1.19 16.65 0.01
N VAL A 117 -0.73 17.62 0.81
CA VAL A 117 0.33 18.55 0.41
C VAL A 117 1.62 17.80 0.11
N TYR A 118 2.00 16.85 0.97
CA TYR A 118 3.19 16.02 0.77
C TYR A 118 3.14 15.27 -0.57
N ASN A 119 2.05 14.56 -0.88
CA ASN A 119 1.94 13.85 -2.16
C ASN A 119 1.93 14.83 -3.33
N TYR A 120 1.26 15.97 -3.21
CA TYR A 120 1.25 16.98 -4.26
C TYR A 120 2.66 17.49 -4.58
N ASP A 121 3.47 17.77 -3.55
CA ASP A 121 4.85 18.21 -3.72
C ASP A 121 5.70 17.15 -4.42
N VAL A 122 5.61 15.88 -4.01
CA VAL A 122 6.31 14.76 -4.66
C VAL A 122 5.91 14.63 -6.13
N ILE A 123 4.61 14.65 -6.43
CA ILE A 123 4.10 14.53 -7.80
C ILE A 123 4.57 15.68 -8.67
N ARG A 124 4.49 16.90 -8.14
CA ARG A 124 4.96 18.11 -8.81
C ARG A 124 6.45 18.03 -9.09
N ASP A 125 7.26 17.60 -8.12
CA ASP A 125 8.71 17.56 -8.26
C ASP A 125 9.13 16.47 -9.27
N ASN A 126 8.49 15.29 -9.25
CA ASN A 126 8.62 14.25 -10.28
C ASN A 126 8.25 14.80 -11.67
N HIS A 127 7.14 15.53 -11.76
CA HIS A 127 6.73 16.16 -13.00
C HIS A 127 7.75 17.24 -13.47
N ASN A 128 8.33 18.01 -12.56
CA ASN A 128 9.30 19.04 -12.92
C ASN A 128 10.61 18.47 -13.47
N ILE A 129 10.99 17.25 -13.09
CA ILE A 129 12.21 16.59 -13.58
C ILE A 129 12.00 15.72 -14.83
N GLY A 130 10.75 15.61 -15.33
CA GLY A 130 10.46 14.96 -16.60
C GLY A 130 9.67 13.65 -16.50
N ILE A 131 9.25 13.21 -15.32
CA ILE A 131 8.41 12.00 -15.18
C ILE A 131 6.98 12.32 -15.66
N ARG A 132 6.46 11.56 -16.63
CA ARG A 132 5.22 11.90 -17.37
C ARG A 132 4.15 10.82 -17.36
N ILE A 133 4.38 9.72 -16.64
CA ILE A 133 3.58 8.49 -16.67
C ILE A 133 3.63 7.89 -18.09
N GLU A 134 4.86 7.69 -18.57
CA GLU A 134 5.14 7.03 -19.85
C GLU A 134 5.59 5.58 -19.58
N PHE A 135 4.87 4.62 -20.17
CA PHE A 135 5.13 3.18 -20.04
C PHE A 135 5.42 2.56 -21.40
#